data_AF-A0A2N0ZWQ1-F1
#
_entry.id   AF-A0A2N0ZWQ1-F1
#
_cell.length_a   1.000
_cell.length_b   1.000
_cell.length_c   1.000
_cell.angle_alpha   90.00
_cell.angle_beta   90.00
_cell.angle_gamma   90.00
#
_symmetry.space_group_name_H-M   'P 1'
#
loop_
_entity.id
_entity.type
_entity.pdbx_description
1 polymer ?
#
loop_
_entity_poly.entity_id
_entity_poly.type
_entity_poly.pdbx_seq_one_letter_code
_entity_poly.pdbx_strand_id
1 'polypeptide(L)'
;AAIGNLTGGDGVDTFNISATTVSISAGDSDDIINVDATSLITGSIDGGNGTNDVLNLKTAGQTLDLSTLSNIEAVTAQSTGAANTLQAGNASSNTWNVLTTANSGQVGTISFSNFANLVAGSAGDIFNI
;
A
#
# COMPACT_ATOMS: atom_id res chain seq x y z
N ALA A 1 -6.07 21.29 9.59
CA ALA A 1 -4.87 20.94 10.39
C ALA A 1 -4.57 19.49 10.11
N ALA A 2 -3.31 19.14 9.82
CA ALA A 2 -2.92 17.74 9.69
C ALA A 2 -2.82 17.14 11.10
N ILE A 3 -3.29 15.91 11.26
CA ILE A 3 -2.87 15.09 12.40
C ILE A 3 -1.36 14.81 12.18
N GLY A 4 -0.59 14.74 13.26
CA GLY A 4 0.83 14.42 13.19
C GLY A 4 1.05 12.96 12.79
N ASN A 5 1.69 12.20 13.67
CA ASN A 5 1.89 10.77 13.45
C ASN A 5 0.80 10.01 14.21
N LEU A 6 0.28 8.96 13.57
CA LEU A 6 -0.54 7.96 14.23
C LEU A 6 0.34 6.77 14.58
N THR A 7 0.20 6.27 15.80
CA THR A 7 1.00 5.17 16.33
C THR A 7 0.05 4.21 17.04
N GLY A 8 0.09 2.94 16.66
CA GLY A 8 -0.59 1.88 17.39
C GLY A 8 0.31 1.28 18.47
N GLY A 9 0.00 0.06 18.91
CA GLY A 9 0.68 -0.63 20.00
C GLY A 9 0.93 -2.11 19.70
N ASP A 10 1.02 -2.92 20.75
CA ASP A 10 1.44 -4.33 20.60
C ASP A 10 0.35 -5.26 20.00
N GLY A 11 -0.88 -4.76 19.82
CA GLY A 11 -2.03 -5.55 19.42
C GLY A 11 -2.61 -5.09 18.09
N VAL A 12 -3.46 -5.93 17.50
CA VAL A 12 -4.10 -5.64 16.21
C VAL A 12 -4.89 -4.32 16.26
N ASP A 13 -4.37 -3.34 15.53
CA ASP A 13 -4.89 -2.00 15.40
C ASP A 13 -5.63 -1.81 14.08
N THR A 14 -6.54 -0.84 14.07
CA THR A 14 -7.25 -0.44 12.86
C THR A 14 -7.27 1.06 12.69
N PHE A 15 -6.65 1.53 11.62
CA PHE A 15 -6.60 2.94 11.25
C PHE A 15 -7.67 3.24 10.21
N ASN A 16 -8.46 4.29 10.42
CA ASN A 16 -9.46 4.77 9.46
C ASN A 16 -9.18 6.23 9.09
N ILE A 17 -8.49 6.44 7.97
CA ILE A 17 -7.95 7.73 7.57
C ILE A 17 -8.85 8.39 6.53
N SER A 18 -9.57 9.41 6.98
CA SER A 18 -10.42 10.30 6.17
C SER A 18 -10.00 11.78 6.24
N ALA A 19 -8.87 12.06 6.91
CA ALA A 19 -8.28 13.38 7.03
C ALA A 19 -6.76 13.29 6.91
N THR A 20 -6.11 14.41 6.54
CA THR A 20 -4.66 14.44 6.35
C THR A 20 -3.92 14.10 7.66
N THR A 21 -2.98 13.17 7.57
CA THR A 21 -2.05 12.81 8.64
C THR A 21 -0.62 12.75 8.08
N VAL A 22 0.38 12.92 8.95
CA VAL A 22 1.79 12.88 8.51
C VAL A 22 2.20 11.44 8.22
N SER A 23 2.18 10.56 9.21
CA SER A 23 2.58 9.16 9.03
C SER A 23 1.77 8.21 9.91
N ILE A 24 1.90 6.92 9.64
CA ILE A 24 1.31 5.82 10.42
C ILE A 24 2.43 4.84 10.77
N SER A 25 2.47 4.42 12.02
CA SER A 25 3.26 3.27 12.50
C SER A 25 2.27 2.36 13.24
N ALA A 26 1.99 1.19 12.65
CA ALA A 26 0.86 0.39 13.06
C ALA A 26 1.14 -0.39 14.36
N GLY A 27 2.31 -1.02 14.51
CA GLY A 27 2.76 -1.51 15.81
C GLY A 27 3.24 -2.94 15.74
N ASP A 28 2.92 -3.77 16.73
CA ASP A 28 3.05 -5.22 16.63
C ASP A 28 1.69 -5.85 16.30
N SER A 29 1.72 -7.09 15.79
CA SER A 29 0.59 -7.86 15.27
C SER A 29 0.18 -7.46 13.84
N ASP A 30 -0.81 -8.16 13.27
CA ASP A 30 -1.28 -7.94 11.90
C ASP A 30 -2.34 -6.82 11.87
N ASP A 31 -1.98 -5.64 11.36
CA ASP A 31 -2.78 -4.43 11.42
C ASP A 31 -3.58 -4.14 10.14
N ILE A 32 -4.61 -3.30 10.28
CA ILE A 32 -5.45 -2.86 9.16
C ILE A 32 -5.41 -1.34 9.02
N ILE A 33 -4.84 -0.87 7.92
CA ILE A 33 -4.76 0.54 7.57
C ILE A 33 -5.75 0.83 6.44
N ASN A 34 -6.79 1.59 6.73
CA ASN A 34 -7.78 2.02 5.76
C ASN A 34 -7.61 3.50 5.40
N VAL A 35 -7.36 3.80 4.13
CA VAL A 35 -7.12 5.17 3.67
C VAL A 35 -8.10 5.54 2.57
N ASP A 36 -8.79 6.68 2.72
CA ASP A 36 -9.71 7.16 1.69
C ASP A 36 -8.96 7.49 0.39
N ALA A 37 -7.86 8.24 0.47
CA ALA A 37 -7.02 8.58 -0.68
C ALA A 37 -5.54 8.66 -0.28
N THR A 38 -4.62 8.24 -1.17
CA THR A 38 -3.18 8.21 -0.86
C THR A 38 -2.63 9.60 -0.53
N SER A 39 -3.20 10.65 -1.12
CA SER A 39 -2.89 12.06 -0.82
C SER A 39 -3.14 12.50 0.63
N LEU A 40 -3.86 11.71 1.44
CA LEU A 40 -4.09 12.02 2.86
C LEU A 40 -2.89 11.67 3.74
N ILE A 41 -1.95 10.85 3.28
CA ILE A 41 -0.72 10.53 4.00
C ILE A 41 0.43 11.29 3.33
N THR A 42 1.03 12.23 4.05
CA THR A 42 2.12 13.05 3.47
C THR A 42 3.52 12.48 3.71
N GLY A 43 3.63 11.50 4.59
CA GLY A 43 4.83 10.75 4.93
C GLY A 43 4.67 9.26 4.60
N SER A 44 5.20 8.40 5.46
CA SER A 44 5.20 6.94 5.25
C SER A 44 4.09 6.22 6.02
N ILE A 45 3.81 5.00 5.59
CA ILE A 45 3.02 4.01 6.33
C ILE A 45 3.96 2.86 6.67
N ASP A 46 4.04 2.53 7.95
CA ASP A 46 4.78 1.39 8.47
C ASP A 46 3.80 0.45 9.17
N GLY A 47 3.68 -0.80 8.71
CA GLY A 47 2.86 -1.82 9.39
C GLY A 47 3.53 -2.36 10.66
N GLY A 48 4.85 -2.18 10.81
CA GLY A 48 5.57 -2.64 11.99
C GLY A 48 5.80 -4.14 12.01
N ASN A 49 5.64 -4.78 13.17
CA ASN A 49 5.87 -6.20 13.35
C ASN A 49 4.57 -6.98 13.12
N GLY A 50 4.38 -7.51 11.93
CA GLY A 50 3.30 -8.41 11.61
C GLY A 50 3.75 -9.41 10.58
N THR A 51 2.87 -10.31 10.21
CA THR A 51 3.04 -11.13 9.02
C THR A 51 1.96 -10.87 7.98
N ASN A 52 1.01 -9.99 8.29
CA ASN A 52 -0.13 -9.71 7.42
C ASN A 52 -0.72 -8.31 7.68
N ASP A 53 0.12 -7.28 7.62
CA ASP A 53 -0.32 -5.88 7.64
C ASP A 53 -0.96 -5.49 6.31
N VAL A 54 -2.17 -4.93 6.37
CA VAL A 54 -3.01 -4.67 5.19
C VAL A 54 -3.32 -3.19 5.03
N LEU A 55 -2.93 -2.63 3.87
CA LEU A 55 -3.34 -1.30 3.43
C LEU A 55 -4.50 -1.37 2.42
N ASN A 56 -5.63 -0.77 2.77
CA ASN A 56 -6.83 -0.67 1.94
C ASN A 56 -7.02 0.77 1.43
N LEU A 57 -7.05 0.97 0.11
CA LEU A 57 -7.45 2.23 -0.52
C LEU A 57 -8.95 2.22 -0.83
N LYS A 58 -9.71 3.09 -0.17
CA LYS A 58 -11.19 3.06 -0.23
C LYS A 58 -11.77 3.76 -1.47
N THR A 59 -11.01 4.66 -2.11
CA THR A 59 -11.41 5.34 -3.34
C THR A 59 -10.62 4.85 -4.56
N ALA A 60 -11.21 5.06 -5.74
CA ALA A 60 -10.65 4.64 -7.02
C ALA A 60 -9.75 5.72 -7.64
N GLY A 61 -9.04 5.38 -8.72
CA GLY A 61 -8.18 6.31 -9.45
C GLY A 61 -6.96 6.77 -8.65
N GLN A 62 -6.52 5.98 -7.67
CA GLN A 62 -5.39 6.32 -6.81
C GLN A 62 -4.07 5.79 -7.42
N THR A 63 -2.99 6.52 -7.18
CA THR A 63 -1.62 5.99 -7.34
C THR A 63 -1.05 5.71 -5.97
N LEU A 64 -0.63 4.47 -5.75
CA LEU A 64 0.10 4.03 -4.57
C LEU A 64 1.56 3.85 -4.93
N ASP A 65 2.42 4.61 -4.27
CA ASP A 65 3.87 4.49 -4.39
C ASP A 65 4.39 3.59 -3.26
N LEU A 66 4.87 2.40 -3.62
CA LEU A 66 5.39 1.41 -2.69
C LEU A 66 6.62 1.88 -1.92
N SER A 67 7.36 2.88 -2.43
CA SER A 67 8.50 3.46 -1.70
C SER A 67 8.08 4.24 -0.44
N THR A 68 6.79 4.53 -0.30
CA THR A 68 6.21 5.16 0.91
C THR A 68 5.81 4.15 1.98
N LEU A 69 5.90 2.85 1.69
CA LEU A 69 5.47 1.76 2.57
C LEU A 69 6.67 1.04 3.19
N SER A 70 6.50 0.62 4.43
CA SER A 70 7.42 -0.24 5.18
C SER A 70 6.60 -1.34 5.85
N ASN A 71 7.09 -2.58 5.88
CA ASN A 71 6.46 -3.69 6.61
C ASN A 71 4.95 -3.80 6.34
N ILE A 72 4.56 -3.78 5.06
CA ILE A 72 3.18 -4.02 4.62
C ILE A 72 3.22 -5.27 3.74
N GLU A 73 2.41 -6.29 4.05
CA GLU A 73 2.38 -7.54 3.28
C GLU A 73 1.28 -7.53 2.21
N ALA A 74 0.24 -6.71 2.38
CA ALA A 74 -0.87 -6.65 1.43
C ALA A 74 -1.35 -5.22 1.16
N VAL A 75 -1.55 -4.92 -0.12
CA VAL A 75 -2.21 -3.70 -0.57
C VAL A 75 -3.44 -4.05 -1.42
N THR A 76 -4.56 -3.41 -1.14
CA THR A 76 -5.76 -3.56 -1.97
C THR A 76 -6.38 -2.20 -2.23
N ALA A 77 -6.94 -2.04 -3.42
CA ALA A 77 -7.62 -0.81 -3.80
C ALA A 77 -9.09 -1.06 -4.13
N GLN A 78 -9.84 0.03 -4.24
CA GLN A 78 -11.23 0.00 -4.69
C GLN A 78 -11.33 -0.61 -6.10
N SER A 79 -12.15 -1.66 -6.26
CA SER A 79 -12.30 -2.42 -7.50
C SER A 79 -13.24 -1.77 -8.52
N THR A 80 -13.98 -0.74 -8.11
CA THR A 80 -14.98 -0.05 -8.94
C THR A 80 -14.58 1.40 -9.21
N GLY A 81 -14.81 1.88 -10.44
CA GLY A 81 -14.48 3.26 -10.82
C GLY A 81 -13.20 3.37 -11.65
N ALA A 82 -12.47 4.47 -11.49
CA ALA A 82 -11.23 4.72 -12.23
C ALA A 82 -10.10 3.75 -11.83
N ALA A 83 -9.25 3.39 -12.79
CA ALA A 83 -8.14 2.46 -12.58
C ALA A 83 -7.13 2.97 -11.54
N ASN A 84 -6.79 2.11 -10.57
CA ASN A 84 -5.69 2.37 -9.63
C ASN A 84 -4.35 1.97 -10.23
N THR A 85 -3.29 2.65 -9.77
CA THR A 85 -1.92 2.43 -10.20
C THR A 85 -1.08 1.99 -9.00
N LEU A 86 -0.37 0.87 -9.12
CA LEU A 86 0.66 0.46 -8.18
C LEU A 86 2.02 0.78 -8.77
N GLN A 87 2.79 1.61 -8.09
CA GLN A 87 4.10 2.07 -8.54
C GLN A 87 5.18 1.58 -7.58
N ALA A 88 6.24 0.95 -8.09
CA ALA A 88 7.38 0.59 -7.25
C ALA A 88 8.07 1.82 -6.64
N GLY A 89 8.23 2.89 -7.44
CA GLY A 89 8.73 4.20 -7.00
C GLY A 89 10.16 4.23 -6.48
N ASN A 90 10.87 3.10 -6.58
CA ASN A 90 12.22 2.91 -6.05
C ASN A 90 13.25 2.75 -7.18
N ALA A 91 14.53 2.82 -6.79
CA ALA A 91 15.67 2.63 -7.68
C ALA A 91 16.22 1.19 -7.69
N SER A 92 15.42 0.24 -7.20
CA SER A 92 15.77 -1.18 -7.12
C SER A 92 15.09 -1.97 -8.23
N SER A 93 15.63 -3.15 -8.56
CA SER A 93 14.95 -4.10 -9.44
C SER A 93 13.79 -4.76 -8.71
N ASN A 94 12.61 -4.73 -9.29
CA ASN A 94 11.40 -5.37 -8.77
C ASN A 94 10.96 -6.49 -9.72
N THR A 95 10.56 -7.62 -9.16
CA THR A 95 9.93 -8.72 -9.91
C THR A 95 8.45 -8.73 -9.60
N TRP A 96 7.64 -8.57 -10.65
CA TRP A 96 6.19 -8.55 -10.60
C TRP A 96 5.66 -9.89 -11.10
N ASN A 97 5.00 -10.63 -10.23
CA ASN A 97 4.27 -11.84 -10.58
C ASN A 97 2.78 -11.48 -10.67
N VAL A 98 2.32 -11.19 -11.88
CA VAL A 98 0.98 -10.67 -12.14
C VAL A 98 0.02 -11.83 -12.38
N LEU A 99 -1.06 -11.87 -11.61
CA LEU A 99 -2.19 -12.75 -11.85
C LEU A 99 -3.25 -11.99 -12.64
N THR A 100 -3.69 -12.57 -13.75
CA THR A 100 -4.68 -11.91 -14.62
C THR A 100 -6.07 -11.79 -14.00
N THR A 101 -6.35 -12.51 -12.89
CA THR A 101 -7.59 -12.39 -12.15
C THR A 101 -7.57 -11.19 -11.20
N ALA A 102 -8.61 -10.36 -11.23
CA ALA A 102 -8.84 -9.26 -10.30
C ALA A 102 -7.72 -8.20 -10.22
N ASN A 103 -6.93 -8.03 -11.29
CA ASN A 103 -5.80 -7.09 -11.32
C ASN A 103 -4.90 -7.26 -10.08
N SER A 104 -4.48 -8.51 -9.84
CA SER A 104 -3.82 -8.94 -8.61
C SER A 104 -2.47 -9.58 -8.90
N GLY A 105 -1.69 -9.83 -7.86
CA GLY A 105 -0.38 -10.45 -7.99
C GLY A 105 0.50 -10.18 -6.78
N GLN A 106 1.80 -10.30 -7.00
CA GLN A 106 2.82 -10.03 -5.99
C GLN A 106 3.98 -9.25 -6.59
N VAL A 107 4.53 -8.31 -5.82
CA VAL A 107 5.80 -7.64 -6.11
C VAL A 107 6.69 -7.68 -4.86
N GLY A 108 7.85 -8.31 -4.97
CA GLY A 108 8.66 -8.63 -3.79
C GLY A 108 7.86 -9.49 -2.79
N THR A 109 7.72 -9.01 -1.55
CA THR A 109 6.92 -9.65 -0.51
C THR A 109 5.46 -9.17 -0.48
N ILE A 110 5.14 -8.08 -1.21
CA ILE A 110 3.84 -7.42 -1.15
C ILE A 110 2.86 -8.09 -2.12
N SER A 111 1.77 -8.61 -1.59
CA SER A 111 0.60 -9.01 -2.38
C SER A 111 -0.24 -7.79 -2.75
N PHE A 112 -0.78 -7.75 -3.97
CA PHE A 112 -1.63 -6.66 -4.41
C PHE A 112 -2.91 -7.14 -5.10
N SER A 113 -3.96 -6.32 -5.04
CA SER A 113 -5.21 -6.55 -5.76
C SER A 113 -5.90 -5.24 -6.17
N ASN A 114 -6.68 -5.29 -7.25
CA ASN A 114 -7.42 -4.15 -7.81
C ASN A 114 -6.56 -2.99 -8.35
N PHE A 115 -5.33 -3.28 -8.78
CA PHE A 115 -4.43 -2.32 -9.44
C PHE A 115 -4.29 -2.65 -10.92
N ALA A 116 -5.08 -1.95 -11.76
CA ALA A 116 -5.12 -2.21 -13.20
C ALA A 116 -3.87 -1.69 -13.93
N ASN A 117 -3.15 -0.71 -13.34
CA ASN A 117 -1.91 -0.19 -13.89
C ASN A 117 -0.76 -0.54 -12.94
N LEU A 118 0.34 -1.05 -13.49
CA LEU A 118 1.58 -1.30 -12.77
C LEU A 118 2.68 -0.43 -13.35
N VAL A 119 3.40 0.29 -12.50
CA VAL A 119 4.51 1.16 -12.88
C VAL A 119 5.78 0.65 -12.21
N ALA A 120 6.77 0.33 -13.03
CA ALA A 120 8.05 -0.21 -12.60
C ALA A 120 8.89 0.83 -11.83
N GLY A 121 10.03 0.39 -11.28
CA GLY A 121 11.02 1.27 -10.68
C GLY A 121 11.90 1.93 -11.74
N SER A 122 12.96 2.62 -11.31
CA SER A 122 13.93 3.21 -12.24
C SER A 122 15.05 2.24 -12.65
N ALA A 123 15.09 1.04 -12.07
CA ALA A 123 16.07 0.00 -12.39
C ALA A 123 15.55 -0.93 -13.51
N GLY A 124 16.21 -2.07 -13.72
CA GLY A 124 15.69 -3.13 -14.58
C GLY A 124 14.67 -3.98 -13.82
N ASP A 125 13.40 -3.89 -14.19
CA ASP A 125 12.30 -4.65 -13.58
C ASP A 125 11.83 -5.81 -14.48
N ILE A 126 11.18 -6.80 -13.87
CA ILE A 126 10.67 -8.01 -14.56
C ILE A 126 9.16 -8.12 -14.31
N PHE A 127 8.39 -8.38 -15.37
CA PHE A 127 6.96 -8.69 -15.29
C PHE A 127 6.70 -10.10 -15.82
N ASN A 128 6.26 -10.99 -14.94
CA ASN A 128 5.78 -12.33 -15.25
C ASN A 128 4.24 -12.28 -15.27
N ILE A 129 3.62 -12.76 -16.35
CA ILE A 129 2.16 -12.72 -16.59
C ILE A 129 1.64 -14.11 -16.95
#